data_AF-A0A3B0MGC1-F1
#
_entry.id   AF-A0A3B0MGC1-F1
#
_cell.length_a   1.000
_cell.length_b   1.000
_cell.length_c   1.000
_cell.angle_alpha   90.00
_cell.angle_beta   90.00
_cell.angle_gamma   90.00
#
_symmetry.space_group_name_H-M   'P 1'
#
loop_
_entity.id
_entity.type
_entity.pdbx_description
1 polymer ?
#
loop_
_entity_poly.entity_id
_entity_poly.type
_entity_poly.pdbx_seq_one_letter_code
_entity_poly.pdbx_strand_id
1 'polypeptide(L)' 'MLEGIVNYFLYFEFIALIIKYFNSLYHFPLQYFVYIGITAIIRLIIVEHKDPFSVLIYAISILFMVLALYLANAKRLVE' A
#
# COMPACT_ATOMS: atom_id res chain seq x y z
N MET A 1 -20.20 11.12 4.76
CA MET A 1 -20.35 10.07 5.81
C MET A 1 -19.47 8.86 5.55
N LEU A 2 -19.37 8.36 4.31
CA LEU A 2 -18.51 7.22 3.96
C LEU A 2 -17.00 7.52 4.08
N GLU A 3 -16.56 8.72 3.66
CA GLU A 3 -15.14 9.14 3.71
C GLU A 3 -14.53 9.06 5.12
N GLY A 4 -15.30 9.39 6.17
CA GLY A 4 -14.81 9.33 7.55
C GLY A 4 -14.52 7.90 8.01
N ILE A 5 -15.41 6.95 7.68
CA ILE A 5 -15.22 5.51 7.98
C ILE A 5 -13.99 4.97 7.25
N VAL A 6 -13.85 5.38 5.99
CA VAL A 6 -12.73 5.01 5.14
C VAL A 6 -11.41 5.56 5.69
N ASN A 7 -11.42 6.76 6.28
CA ASN A 7 -10.23 7.32 6.95
C ASN A 7 -9.88 6.57 8.24
N TYR A 8 -10.86 6.22 9.08
CA TYR A 8 -10.64 5.41 10.28
C TYR A 8 -10.03 4.04 9.98
N PHE A 9 -10.50 3.38 8.91
CA PHE A 9 -9.93 2.11 8.47
C PHE A 9 -8.44 2.24 8.06
N LEU A 10 -8.02 3.40 7.53
CA LEU A 10 -6.63 3.65 7.14
C LEU A 10 -5.71 3.69 8.38
N TYR A 11 -6.16 4.36 9.44
CA TYR A 11 -5.40 4.42 10.69
C TYR A 11 -5.21 3.05 11.32
N PHE A 12 -6.23 2.19 11.28
CA PHE A 12 -6.11 0.81 11.77
C PHE A 12 -5.08 0.01 10.95
N GLU A 13 -5.13 0.12 9.62
CA GLU A 13 -4.19 -0.54 8.71
C GLU A 13 -2.74 -0.10 8.99
N PHE A 14 -2.53 1.19 9.20
CA PHE A 14 -1.21 1.75 9.54
C PHE A 14 -0.69 1.26 10.90
N ILE A 15 -1.54 1.22 11.93
CA ILE A 15 -1.19 0.70 13.26
C ILE A 15 -0.82 -0.79 13.18
N ALA A 16 -1.54 -1.57 12.36
CA ALA A 16 -1.21 -2.99 12.14
C ALA A 16 0.20 -3.17 11.54
N LEU A 17 0.66 -2.24 10.70
CA LEU A 17 2.02 -2.26 10.16
C LEU A 17 3.08 -2.00 11.24
N ILE A 18 2.83 -1.02 12.12
CA ILE A 18 3.72 -0.72 13.25
C ILE A 18 3.83 -1.94 14.17
N ILE A 19 2.71 -2.58 14.49
CA ILE A 19 2.71 -3.80 15.32
C ILE A 19 3.51 -4.92 14.66
N LYS A 20 3.41 -5.07 13.33
CA LYS A 20 4.13 -6.09 12.58
C LYS A 20 5.63 -5.80 12.45
N TYR A 21 5.99 -4.53 12.35
CA TYR A 21 7.37 -4.06 12.36
C TYR A 21 8.10 -4.50 13.65
N PHE A 22 7.47 -4.28 14.80
CA PHE A 22 8.06 -4.70 16.08
C PHE A 22 8.09 -6.23 16.26
N ASN A 23 7.12 -6.96 15.70
CA ASN A 23 7.11 -8.43 15.75
C ASN A 23 8.16 -9.10 14.85
N SER A 24 8.59 -8.44 13.77
CA SER A 24 9.57 -9.00 12.81
C SER A 24 11.03 -8.70 13.17
N LEU A 25 11.35 -8.57 14.47
CA LEU A 25 12.71 -8.36 14.97
C LEU A 25 13.41 -7.11 14.37
N TYR A 26 12.66 -6.01 14.18
CA TYR A 26 13.13 -4.77 13.53
C TYR A 26 13.49 -4.89 12.03
N HIS A 27 13.30 -6.06 11.42
CA HIS A 27 13.37 -6.17 9.97
C HIS A 27 12.08 -5.62 9.38
N PHE A 28 12.18 -4.47 8.71
CA PHE A 28 11.06 -3.84 8.03
C PHE A 28 10.59 -4.74 6.89
N PRO A 29 9.45 -5.44 7.01
CA PRO A 29 9.03 -6.39 6.01
C PRO A 29 8.33 -5.59 4.90
N LEU A 30 9.15 -5.11 3.96
CA LEU A 30 8.77 -4.18 2.89
C LEU A 30 7.53 -4.62 2.11
N GLN A 31 7.31 -5.92 1.99
CA GLN A 31 6.13 -6.51 1.36
C GLN A 31 4.82 -6.01 1.98
N TYR A 32 4.73 -5.89 3.31
CA TYR A 32 3.51 -5.42 3.97
C TYR A 32 3.31 -3.92 3.81
N PHE A 33 4.39 -3.14 3.78
CA PHE A 33 4.31 -1.72 3.46
C PHE A 33 3.75 -1.52 2.04
N VAL A 34 4.20 -2.36 1.10
CA VAL A 34 3.70 -2.33 -0.25
C VAL A 34 2.21 -2.70 -0.30
N TYR A 35 1.77 -3.73 0.42
CA TYR A 35 0.35 -4.09 0.46
C TYR A 35 -0.55 -2.95 0.99
N ILE A 36 -0.12 -2.23 2.02
CA ILE A 36 -0.91 -1.10 2.56
C ILE A 36 -1.03 0.04 1.56
N GLY A 37 0.05 0.42 0.87
CA GLY A 37 -0.06 1.48 -0.13
C GLY A 37 -0.88 1.04 -1.35
N ILE A 38 -0.90 -0.24 -1.71
CA ILE A 38 -1.84 -0.77 -2.71
C ILE A 38 -3.29 -0.60 -2.24
N THR A 39 -3.64 -1.00 -1.01
CA THR A 39 -4.98 -0.79 -0.44
C THR A 39 -5.37 0.69 -0.40
N ALA A 40 -4.42 1.58 -0.08
CA ALA A 40 -4.65 3.02 -0.04
C ALA A 40 -4.93 3.60 -1.43
N ILE A 41 -4.20 3.20 -2.47
CA ILE A 41 -4.43 3.64 -3.84
C ILE A 41 -5.77 3.12 -4.37
N ILE A 42 -6.09 1.84 -4.13
CA ILE A 42 -7.38 1.26 -4.53
C ILE A 42 -8.53 2.04 -3.88
N ARG A 43 -8.41 2.36 -2.60
CA ARG A 43 -9.40 3.15 -1.85
C ARG A 43 -9.54 4.56 -2.39
N LEU A 44 -8.43 5.19 -2.78
CA LEU A 44 -8.43 6.51 -3.40
C LEU A 44 -9.20 6.49 -4.73
N ILE A 45 -8.99 5.48 -5.57
CA ILE A 45 -9.75 5.28 -6.81
C ILE A 45 -11.25 5.12 -6.52
N ILE A 46 -11.62 4.37 -5.48
CA ILE A 46 -13.03 4.13 -5.13
C ILE A 46 -13.72 5.43 -4.65
N VAL A 47 -13.01 6.29 -3.92
CA VAL A 47 -13.54 7.52 -3.34
C VAL A 47 -13.54 8.68 -4.34
N GLU A 48 -12.45 8.88 -5.09
CA GLU A 48 -12.32 9.92 -6.11
C GLU A 48 -12.67 9.41 -7.51
N HIS A 49 -13.97 9.27 -7.79
CA HIS A 49 -14.46 8.99 -9.13
C HIS A 49 -14.82 10.26 -9.91
N LYS A 50 -13.89 11.22 -10.03
CA LYS A 50 -14.16 12.48 -10.77
C LYS A 50 -13.55 12.53 -12.17
N ASP A 51 -12.32 12.03 -12.35
CA ASP A 51 -11.61 12.14 -13.63
C ASP A 51 -11.00 10.81 -14.09
N PRO A 52 -11.33 10.33 -15.30
CA PRO A 52 -10.79 9.08 -15.85
C PRO A 52 -9.26 9.12 -16.04
N PHE A 53 -8.67 10.32 -16.15
CA PHE A 53 -7.22 10.49 -16.25
C PHE A 53 -6.49 10.18 -14.94
N SER A 54 -7.11 10.48 -13.79
CA SER A 54 -6.56 10.16 -12.47
C SER A 54 -6.48 8.65 -12.24
N VAL A 55 -7.49 7.91 -12.68
CA VAL A 55 -7.53 6.44 -12.62
C VAL A 55 -6.35 5.82 -13.38
N LEU A 56 -5.97 6.38 -14.53
CA LEU A 56 -4.82 5.91 -15.31
C LEU A 56 -3.49 6.12 -14.56
N ILE A 57 -3.34 7.27 -13.89
CA ILE A 57 -2.14 7.56 -13.07
C ILE A 57 -2.07 6.62 -11.86
N TYR A 58 -3.19 6.35 -11.19
CA TYR A 58 -3.23 5.39 -10.09
C TYR A 58 -2.88 3.96 -10.53
N ALA A 59 -3.33 3.54 -11.72
CA ALA A 59 -2.96 2.25 -12.29
C ALA A 59 -1.44 2.14 -12.55
N ILE A 60 -0.81 3.21 -13.05
CA ILE A 60 0.65 3.28 -13.23
C ILE A 60 1.37 3.23 -11.87
N SER A 61 0.85 3.91 -10.83
CA SER A 61 1.39 3.85 -9.48
C SER A 61 1.37 2.44 -8.89
N ILE A 62 0.28 1.68 -9.09
CA ILE A 62 0.20 0.27 -8.68
C ILE A 62 1.25 -0.56 -9.41
N LEU A 63 1.43 -0.35 -10.71
CA LEU A 63 2.46 -1.02 -11.51
C LEU A 63 3.87 -0.77 -10.97
N PHE A 64 4.19 0.50 -10.66
CA PHE A 64 5.47 0.90 -10.08
C PHE A 64 5.73 0.25 -8.73
N MET A 65 4.67 0.15 -7.92
CA MET A 65 4.70 -0.41 -6.58
C MET A 65 4.89 -1.92 -6.58
N VAL A 66 4.27 -2.64 -7.52
CA VAL A 66 4.53 -4.07 -7.79
C VAL A 66 5.96 -4.28 -8.30
N LEU A 67 6.47 -3.37 -9.13
CA LEU A 67 7.84 -3.47 -9.65
C LEU A 67 8.89 -3.29 -8.53
N ALA A 68 8.65 -2.34 -7.62
CA ALA A 68 9.48 -2.16 -6.42
C ALA A 68 9.47 -3.40 -5.53
N LEU A 69 8.31 -4.04 -5.37
CA LEU A 69 8.20 -5.31 -4.65
C LEU A 69 8.98 -6.42 -5.34
N TYR A 70 8.89 -6.52 -6.66
CA TYR A 70 9.60 -7.51 -7.45
C TYR A 70 11.11 -7.34 -7.30
N LEU A 71 11.64 -6.11 -7.42
CA LEU A 71 13.06 -5.82 -7.23
C LEU A 71 13.55 -6.12 -5.81
N ALA A 72 12.78 -5.71 -4.79
CA ALA A 72 13.14 -5.94 -3.40
C ALA A 72 13.10 -7.44 -3.03
N ASN A 73 12.14 -8.19 -3.58
CA ASN A 73 12.04 -9.62 -3.37
C ASN A 73 13.09 -10.40 -4.18
N ALA A 74 13.47 -9.92 -5.37
CA ALA A 74 14.56 -10.49 -6.17
C ALA A 74 15.91 -10.39 -5.45
N LYS A 75 16.17 -9.27 -4.74
CA LYS A 75 17.36 -9.12 -3.90
C LYS A 75 17.42 -10.16 -2.77
N ARG A 76 16.26 -10.51 -2.21
CA ARG A 76 16.12 -11.49 -1.12
C ARG A 76 16.24 -12.97 -1.56
N LEU A 77 16.34 -13.23 -2.87
CA LEU A 77 16.59 -14.57 -3.43
C LEU A 77 18.06 -14.78 -3.82
N VAL A 78 18.88 -13.72 -3.76
CA VAL A 78 20.31 -13.75 -4.09
C VAL A 78 21.20 -13.82 -2.84
N GLU A 79 20.69 -13.42 -1.67
CA GLU A 79 21.24 -13.76 -0.34
C GLU A 79 20.69 -15.10 0.15
#